data_AF-A0AB36YJ33-F1
#
_entry.id   AF-A0AB36YJ33-F1
#
_cell.length_a   1.000
_cell.length_b   1.000
_cell.length_c   1.000
_cell.angle_alpha   90.00
_cell.angle_beta   90.00
_cell.angle_gamma   90.00
#
_symmetry.space_group_name_H-M   'P 1'
#
loop_
_entity.id
_entity.type
_entity.pdbx_description
1 polymer ?
#
loop_
_entity_poly.entity_id
_entity_poly.type
_entity_poly.pdbx_seq_one_letter_code
_entity_poly.pdbx_strand_id
1 'polypeptide(L)'
;MRAFLRFRELPSPEGPRFVAWFEPAHHIVRANAAFFLNRFASLNWSILTPELSLHWDGATLQEGPPATRADAPEGDPVEDVW
;
A
#
# COMPACT_ATOMS: atom_id res chain seq x y z
N MET A 1 -1.53 -3.87 17.73
CA MET A 1 -1.31 -2.60 17.02
C MET A 1 -2.14 -2.64 15.74
N ARG A 2 -3.07 -1.70 15.53
CA ARG A 2 -3.99 -1.72 14.39
C ARG A 2 -3.49 -0.67 13.40
N ALA A 3 -2.67 -1.11 12.45
CA ALA A 3 -2.15 -0.22 11.42
C ALA A 3 -3.31 0.28 10.55
N PHE A 4 -3.51 1.59 10.49
CA PHE A 4 -4.48 2.22 9.59
C PHE A 4 -3.76 2.53 8.28
N LEU A 5 -3.90 1.65 7.29
CA LEU A 5 -3.50 1.97 5.92
C LEU A 5 -4.49 2.98 5.33
N ARG A 6 -3.97 4.05 4.74
CA ARG A 6 -4.75 4.95 3.89
C ARG A 6 -4.46 4.61 2.44
N PHE A 7 -5.41 3.95 1.81
CA PHE A 7 -5.37 3.72 0.37
C PHE A 7 -5.77 4.98 -0.38
N ARG A 8 -4.98 5.31 -1.41
CA ARG A 8 -5.28 6.36 -2.37
C ARG A 8 -5.58 5.72 -3.71
N GLU A 9 -6.71 6.07 -4.29
CA GLU A 9 -7.08 5.60 -5.62
C GLU A 9 -6.27 6.38 -6.66
N LEU A 10 -5.60 5.67 -7.55
CA LEU A 10 -4.93 6.20 -8.72
C LEU A 10 -5.64 5.69 -9.97
N PRO A 11 -5.95 6.57 -10.94
CA PRO A 11 -6.43 6.13 -12.23
C PRO A 11 -5.31 5.36 -12.94
N SER A 12 -5.62 4.15 -13.40
CA SER A 12 -4.72 3.32 -14.21
C SER A 12 -5.50 2.79 -15.43
N PRO A 13 -4.82 2.55 -16.57
CA PRO A 13 -5.46 2.03 -17.78
C PRO A 13 -6.19 0.69 -17.58
N GLU A 14 -5.85 -0.08 -16.54
CA GLU A 14 -6.46 -1.38 -16.21
C GLU A 14 -7.59 -1.27 -15.18
N GLY A 15 -7.91 -0.07 -14.70
CA GLY A 15 -8.88 0.18 -13.63
C GLY A 15 -8.28 0.96 -12.45
N PRO A 16 -9.08 1.32 -11.43
CA PRO A 16 -8.59 2.03 -10.25
C PRO A 16 -7.55 1.18 -9.50
N ARG A 17 -6.38 1.75 -9.24
CA ARG A 17 -5.31 1.13 -8.44
C ARG A 17 -5.17 1.84 -7.10
N PHE A 18 -5.17 1.10 -6.02
CA PHE A 18 -5.13 1.65 -4.67
C PHE A 18 -3.72 1.58 -4.09
N VAL A 19 -3.06 2.72 -3.89
CA VAL A 19 -1.70 2.78 -3.33
C VAL A 19 -1.74 3.26 -1.89
N ALA A 20 -1.01 2.58 -1.00
CA ALA A 20 -0.86 2.97 0.40
C ALA A 20 0.60 2.93 0.84
N TRP A 21 0.99 3.87 1.70
CA TRP A 21 2.28 3.83 2.40
C TRP A 21 2.12 3.13 3.75
N PHE A 22 3.03 2.21 4.06
CA PHE A 22 3.10 1.52 5.34
C PHE A 22 4.52 1.52 5.87
N GLU A 23 4.72 2.17 7.01
CA GLU A 23 5.98 2.16 7.74
C GLU A 23 5.87 1.21 8.94
N PRO A 24 6.35 -0.04 8.82
CA PRO A 24 6.29 -0.99 9.92
C PRO A 24 7.38 -0.67 10.95
N ALA A 25 7.03 -0.66 12.24
CA ALA A 25 8.02 -0.53 13.32
C ALA A 25 8.88 -1.79 13.52
N HIS A 26 8.47 -2.92 12.96
CA HIS A 26 9.12 -4.23 13.06
C HIS A 26 8.98 -4.96 11.72
N HIS A 27 9.89 -5.87 11.36
CA HIS A 27 9.94 -6.62 10.08
C HIS A 27 8.72 -7.56 9.82
N ILE A 28 7.50 -7.04 9.85
CA ILE A 28 6.23 -7.78 9.78
C ILE A 28 5.53 -7.63 8.43
N VAL A 29 6.19 -7.03 7.43
CA VAL A 29 5.59 -6.74 6.12
C VAL A 29 5.03 -8.00 5.46
N ARG A 30 5.83 -9.08 5.42
CA ARG A 30 5.39 -10.38 4.85
C ARG A 30 4.26 -11.02 5.65
N ALA A 31 4.29 -10.91 6.98
CA ALA A 31 3.26 -11.47 7.84
C ALA A 31 1.91 -10.73 7.66
N ASN A 32 1.95 -9.42 7.41
CA ASN A 32 0.74 -8.63 7.14
C ASN A 32 0.27 -8.71 5.69
N ALA A 33 1.11 -9.14 4.74
CA ALA A 33 0.70 -9.29 3.34
C ALA A 33 -0.55 -10.18 3.20
N ALA A 34 -0.57 -11.32 3.88
CA ALA A 34 -1.71 -12.22 3.92
C ALA A 34 -2.96 -11.58 4.55
N PHE A 35 -2.78 -10.70 5.53
CA PHE A 35 -3.89 -9.98 6.16
C PHE A 35 -4.53 -8.98 5.17
N PHE A 36 -3.72 -8.24 4.41
CA PHE A 36 -4.22 -7.29 3.41
C PHE A 36 -4.85 -8.00 2.21
N LEU A 37 -4.27 -9.12 1.76
CA LEU A 37 -4.86 -9.98 0.75
C LEU A 37 -6.27 -10.42 1.14
N ASN A 38 -6.45 -11.00 2.34
CA ASN A 38 -7.78 -11.48 2.76
C ASN A 38 -8.82 -10.36 2.88
N ARG A 39 -8.39 -9.13 3.19
CA ARG A 39 -9.31 -7.99 3.38
C ARG A 39 -9.61 -7.22 2.09
N PHE A 40 -8.69 -7.22 1.12
CA PHE A 40 -8.76 -6.40 -0.09
C PHE A 40 -8.49 -7.20 -1.37
N ALA A 41 -8.74 -8.52 -1.38
CA ALA A 41 -8.49 -9.40 -2.54
C ALA A 41 -9.23 -8.93 -3.81
N SER A 42 -10.38 -8.28 -3.68
CA SER A 42 -11.21 -7.82 -4.80
C SER A 42 -10.73 -6.51 -5.45
N LEU A 43 -9.68 -5.87 -4.93
CA LEU A 43 -9.16 -4.59 -5.42
C LEU A 43 -7.75 -4.77 -5.97
N ASN A 44 -7.32 -3.92 -6.90
CA ASN A 44 -5.93 -3.85 -7.33
C ASN A 44 -5.20 -2.85 -6.45
N TRP A 45 -4.23 -3.29 -5.66
CA TRP A 45 -3.57 -2.41 -4.69
C TRP A 45 -2.05 -2.57 -4.66
N SER A 46 -1.38 -1.56 -4.12
CA SER A 46 0.06 -1.56 -3.90
C SER A 46 0.37 -0.95 -2.55
N ILE A 47 1.11 -1.68 -1.71
CA ILE A 47 1.57 -1.23 -0.40
C ILE A 47 3.07 -0.99 -0.51
N LEU A 48 3.46 0.26 -0.32
CA LEU A 48 4.85 0.69 -0.35
C LEU A 48 5.39 0.70 1.07
N THR A 49 6.57 0.09 1.28
CA THR A 49 7.28 0.10 2.56
C THR A 49 8.76 0.38 2.32
N PRO A 50 9.50 0.88 3.33
CA PRO A 50 10.92 1.17 3.21
C PRO A 50 11.78 -0.09 3.02
N GLU A 51 11.26 -1.28 3.26
CA GLU A 51 11.99 -2.55 3.11
C GLU A 51 11.67 -3.27 1.79
N LEU A 52 10.40 -3.26 1.39
CA LEU A 52 9.91 -3.87 0.14
C LEU A 52 8.54 -3.31 -0.25
N SER A 53 8.14 -3.48 -1.50
CA SER A 53 6.79 -3.13 -1.94
C SER A 53 5.96 -4.39 -2.20
N LEU A 54 4.66 -4.32 -1.95
CA LEU A 54 3.72 -5.40 -2.23
C LEU A 54 2.73 -4.91 -3.28
N HIS A 55 2.56 -5.66 -4.36
CA HIS A 55 1.62 -5.35 -5.43
C HIS A 55 0.65 -6.52 -5.61
N TRP A 56 -0.63 -6.21 -5.62
CA TRP A 56 -1.69 -7.18 -5.85
C TRP A 56 -2.55 -6.72 -7.03
N ASP A 57 -2.73 -7.61 -8.00
CA ASP A 57 -3.44 -7.37 -9.25
C ASP A 57 -4.81 -8.09 -9.32
N GLY A 58 -5.27 -8.66 -8.20
CA GLY A 58 -6.49 -9.47 -8.14
C GLY A 58 -6.26 -10.97 -8.34
N ALA A 59 -5.08 -11.39 -8.76
CA ALA A 59 -4.74 -12.79 -9.02
C ALA A 59 -3.42 -13.23 -8.38
N THR A 60 -2.41 -12.37 -8.39
CA THR A 60 -1.04 -12.66 -7.93
C THR A 60 -0.51 -11.54 -7.03
N LEU A 61 0.19 -11.96 -5.97
CA LEU A 61 0.93 -11.04 -5.11
C LEU A 61 2.38 -10.99 -5.59
N GLN A 62 2.86 -9.80 -5.92
CA GLN A 62 4.22 -9.55 -6.36
C GLN A 62 4.96 -8.70 -5.34
N GLU A 63 6.19 -9.11 -5.00
CA GLU A 63 7.11 -8.32 -4.18
C GLU A 63 7.98 -7.44 -5.10
N GLY A 64 8.00 -6.15 -4.82
CA GLY A 64 8.81 -5.14 -5.50
C GLY A 64 9.92 -4.59 -4.60
N PRO A 65 10.80 -3.74 -5.15
CA PRO A 65 11.86 -3.11 -4.38
C PRO A 65 11.29 -2.23 -3.25
N PRO A 66 12.11 -1.92 -2.23
CA PRO A 66 11.78 -0.90 -1.25
C PRO A 66 11.39 0.41 -1.94
N ALA A 67 10.38 1.06 -1.39
CA ALA A 67 9.91 2.35 -1.83
C ALA A 67 10.07 3.37 -0.71
N THR A 68 10.12 4.64 -1.07
CA THR A 68 10.12 5.75 -0.14
C THR A 68 8.74 6.35 -0.02
N ARG A 69 8.50 7.12 1.05
CA ARG A 69 7.23 7.82 1.23
C ARG A 69 6.90 8.75 0.04
N ALA A 70 7.92 9.25 -0.66
CA ALA A 70 7.76 10.10 -1.85
C ALA A 70 7.30 9.32 -3.09
N ASP A 71 7.50 8.00 -3.14
CA ASP A 71 7.00 7.14 -4.20
C ASP A 71 5.50 6.84 -4.04
N ALA A 72 4.97 6.99 -2.82
CA ALA A 72 3.53 7.03 -2.63
C ALA A 72 2.99 8.37 -3.17
N PRO A 73 1.86 8.37 -3.90
CA PRO A 73 1.33 9.61 -4.47
C PRO A 73 1.15 10.66 -3.37
N GLU A 74 1.83 11.80 -3.50
CA GLU A 74 1.76 12.96 -2.62
C GLU A 74 0.65 13.94 -3.11
N GLY A 75 -0.13 14.50 -2.18
CA GLY A 75 -1.31 15.34 -2.44
C GLY A 75 -2.56 14.74 -1.80
N ASP A 76 -3.22 15.35 -0.82
CA ASP A 76 -3.46 16.79 -0.64
C ASP A 76 -2.68 17.48 0.50
N PRO A 77 -2.43 18.80 0.36
CA PRO A 77 -2.27 19.74 1.47
C PRO A 77 -3.62 19.95 2.17
N VAL A 78 -4.10 18.93 2.90
CA VAL A 78 -5.08 19.13 3.98
C VAL A 78 -4.37 18.86 5.30
N GLU A 79 -3.76 19.95 5.73
CA GLU A 79 -3.76 20.49 7.09
C GLU A 79 -3.02 19.71 8.17
N ASP A 80 -1.92 20.32 8.61
CA ASP A 80 -1.88 21.10 9.86
C ASP A 80 -3.24 21.26 10.58
N VAL A 81 -3.84 20.17 11.06
CA VAL A 81 -4.74 20.19 12.21
C VAL A 81 -4.49 18.93 13.03
N TRP A 82 -3.49 18.96 13.90
CA TRP A 82 -3.50 18.36 15.24
C TRP A 82 -2.52 19.13 16.14
#